data_AF-A0A0N4WK41-F1
#
_entry.id   AF-A0A0N4WK41-F1
#
_cell.length_a   1.000
_cell.length_b   1.000
_cell.length_c   1.000
_cell.angle_alpha   90.00
_cell.angle_beta   90.00
_cell.angle_gamma   90.00
#
_symmetry.space_group_name_H-M   'P 1'
#
loop_
_entity.id
_entity.type
_entity.pdbx_description
1 polymer ?
#
loop_
_entity_poly.entity_id
_entity_poly.type
_entity_poly.pdbx_seq_one_letter_code
_entity_poly.pdbx_strand_id
1 'polypeptide(L)'
;MTSIQENTEQKKNTELFFKLDDNYGMTIRRLKSLQVALQRNPEQCRWYRGILNRYEREDMIETFSSQSDESAGVYYTPHAGVWKPRKRVPLRINFDASSKKRGKLPLIDDIEKSTSFINKIHDMLLTSQTSKVVLKCDAEAVSKNITKTPQRSS
;
A
#
# COMPACT_ATOMS: atom_id res chain seq x y z
N MET A 1 -5.54 29.47 37.53
CA MET A 1 -5.75 29.97 36.16
C MET A 1 -5.03 29.05 35.16
N THR A 2 -5.33 27.75 35.18
CA THR A 2 -4.49 26.75 34.50
C THR A 2 -5.34 25.58 33.99
N SER A 3 -6.43 25.88 33.28
CA SER A 3 -7.33 24.81 32.78
C SER A 3 -8.04 25.13 31.46
N ILE A 4 -7.65 26.21 30.76
CA ILE A 4 -8.28 26.59 29.48
C ILE A 4 -7.33 26.34 28.28
N GLN A 5 -6.01 26.23 28.48
CA GLN A 5 -5.08 26.07 27.36
C GLN A 5 -4.94 24.62 26.85
N GLU A 6 -5.04 23.59 27.69
CA GLU A 6 -4.90 22.18 27.26
C GLU A 6 -6.03 21.70 26.34
N ASN A 7 -7.24 22.24 26.48
CA ASN A 7 -8.39 21.79 25.68
C ASN A 7 -8.36 22.31 24.22
N THR A 8 -7.50 23.28 23.92
CA THR A 8 -7.36 23.86 22.57
C THR A 8 -6.39 23.07 21.71
N GLU A 9 -5.37 22.44 22.30
CA GLU A 9 -4.44 21.55 21.60
C GLU A 9 -5.05 20.17 21.38
N GLN A 10 -5.85 19.64 22.32
CA GLN A 10 -6.63 18.42 22.10
C GLN A 10 -7.67 18.59 20.98
N LYS A 11 -8.36 19.75 20.92
CA LYS A 11 -9.29 20.06 19.81
C LYS A 11 -8.58 20.24 18.46
N LYS A 12 -7.41 20.90 18.43
CA LYS A 12 -6.60 21.01 17.20
C LYS A 12 -6.06 19.66 16.71
N ASN A 13 -5.71 18.74 17.60
CA ASN A 13 -5.31 17.39 17.24
C ASN A 13 -6.48 16.51 16.77
N THR A 14 -7.69 16.79 17.24
CA THR A 14 -8.92 16.09 16.81
C THR A 14 -9.43 16.60 15.46
N GLU A 15 -9.16 17.86 15.10
CA GLU A 15 -9.47 18.41 13.77
C GLU A 15 -8.46 18.04 12.68
N LEU A 16 -7.36 17.37 13.03
CA LEU A 16 -6.40 16.82 12.06
C LEU A 16 -6.81 15.43 11.52
N PHE A 17 -8.01 14.95 11.84
CA PHE A 17 -8.59 13.75 11.26
C PHE A 17 -8.94 13.98 9.78
N PHE A 18 -7.94 13.71 8.94
CA PHE A 18 -8.05 12.99 7.67
C PHE A 18 -9.16 13.39 6.72
N LYS A 19 -9.16 14.64 6.26
CA LYS A 19 -9.51 14.89 4.86
C LYS A 19 -8.28 14.56 4.02
N LEU A 20 -8.10 13.29 3.65
CA LEU A 20 -7.17 12.91 2.58
C LEU A 20 -7.59 13.72 1.34
N ASP A 21 -6.91 14.85 1.13
CA ASP A 21 -7.20 15.76 0.04
C ASP A 21 -6.88 15.04 -1.27
N ASP A 22 -7.90 14.87 -2.11
CA ASP A 22 -7.96 13.86 -3.17
C ASP A 22 -6.73 13.91 -4.09
N ASN A 23 -5.93 12.84 -4.07
CA ASN A 23 -4.74 12.69 -4.90
C ASN A 23 -5.07 12.33 -6.36
N TYR A 24 -6.36 12.25 -6.70
CA TYR A 24 -6.89 11.89 -8.01
C TYR A 24 -6.19 12.59 -9.17
N GLY A 25 -6.00 13.91 -9.12
CA GLY A 25 -5.42 14.67 -10.23
C GLY A 25 -4.01 14.21 -10.63
N MET A 26 -3.20 13.78 -9.67
CA MET A 26 -1.87 13.21 -9.93
C MET A 26 -1.98 11.76 -10.41
N THR A 27 -2.85 10.97 -9.75
CA THR A 27 -3.03 9.55 -10.06
C THR A 27 -3.61 9.34 -11.47
N ILE A 28 -4.61 10.14 -11.88
CA ILE A 28 -5.23 10.05 -13.21
C ILE A 28 -4.23 10.41 -14.32
N ARG A 29 -3.33 11.36 -14.08
CA ARG A 29 -2.27 11.71 -15.04
C ARG A 29 -1.29 10.55 -15.22
N ARG A 30 -0.89 9.90 -14.13
CA ARG A 30 -0.04 8.69 -14.18
C ARG A 30 -0.75 7.54 -14.88
N LEU A 31 -2.04 7.34 -14.61
CA LEU A 31 -2.85 6.31 -15.28
C LEU A 31 -2.93 6.53 -16.79
N LYS A 32 -3.20 7.75 -17.24
CA LYS A 32 -3.22 8.09 -18.67
C LYS A 32 -1.87 7.79 -19.34
N SER A 33 -0.77 8.19 -18.70
CA SER A 33 0.58 7.88 -19.22
C SER A 33 0.84 6.37 -19.30
N LEU A 34 0.42 5.60 -18.30
CA LEU A 34 0.51 4.14 -18.30
C LEU A 34 -0.30 3.53 -19.45
N GLN A 35 -1.54 3.98 -19.65
CA GLN A 35 -2.40 3.49 -20.75
C GLN A 35 -1.75 3.73 -22.12
N VAL A 36 -1.21 4.92 -22.37
CA VAL A 36 -0.49 5.23 -23.61
C VAL A 36 0.73 4.31 -23.79
N ALA A 37 1.49 4.05 -22.73
CA ALA A 37 2.64 3.16 -22.78
C ALA A 37 2.23 1.71 -23.10
N LEU A 38 1.15 1.20 -22.48
CA LEU A 38 0.64 -0.14 -22.73
C LEU A 38 0.03 -0.30 -24.12
N GLN A 39 -0.62 0.74 -24.66
CA GLN A 39 -1.11 0.74 -26.05
C GLN A 39 0.03 0.57 -27.06
N ARG A 40 1.19 1.17 -26.79
CA ARG A 40 2.39 1.05 -27.63
C ARG A 40 3.11 -0.29 -27.49
N ASN A 41 2.83 -1.06 -26.45
CA ASN A 41 3.44 -2.37 -26.21
C ASN A 41 2.39 -3.45 -25.92
N PRO A 42 1.88 -4.13 -26.96
CA PRO A 42 0.84 -5.14 -26.83
C PRO A 42 1.21 -6.31 -25.91
N GLU A 43 2.49 -6.70 -25.86
CA GLU A 43 2.96 -7.77 -24.99
C GLU A 43 2.85 -7.38 -23.52
N GLN A 44 3.38 -6.21 -23.16
CA GLN A 44 3.26 -5.69 -21.79
C GLN A 44 1.80 -5.49 -21.40
N CYS A 45 0.95 -5.01 -22.32
CA CYS A 45 -0.48 -4.88 -22.10
C CYS A 45 -1.15 -6.22 -21.76
N ARG A 46 -0.84 -7.30 -22.49
CA ARG A 46 -1.36 -8.64 -22.20
C ARG A 46 -0.94 -9.12 -20.81
N TRP A 47 0.33 -8.96 -20.46
CA TRP A 47 0.83 -9.30 -19.12
C TRP A 47 0.15 -8.48 -18.03
N TYR A 48 -0.01 -7.18 -18.23
CA TYR A 48 -0.62 -6.28 -17.25
C TYR A 48 -2.06 -6.69 -16.94
N ARG A 49 -2.86 -6.91 -18.00
CA ARG A 49 -4.24 -7.40 -17.87
C ARG A 49 -4.30 -8.76 -17.19
N GLY A 50 -3.43 -9.69 -17.58
CA GLY A 50 -3.36 -11.02 -16.96
C GLY A 50 -3.08 -10.96 -15.46
N ILE A 51 -2.23 -10.04 -15.00
CA ILE A 51 -1.94 -9.85 -13.57
C ILE A 51 -3.15 -9.26 -12.83
N LEU A 52 -3.78 -8.21 -13.38
CA LEU A 52 -4.97 -7.61 -12.74
C LEU A 52 -6.14 -8.60 -12.66
N ASN A 53 -6.42 -9.34 -13.73
CA ASN A 53 -7.45 -10.38 -13.73
C ASN A 53 -7.16 -11.49 -12.72
N ARG A 54 -5.89 -11.81 -12.49
CA ARG A 54 -5.50 -12.77 -11.45
C ARG A 54 -5.74 -12.18 -10.05
N TYR A 55 -5.38 -10.92 -9.82
CA TYR A 55 -5.65 -10.27 -8.54
C TYR A 55 -7.13 -10.22 -8.22
N GLU A 56 -7.98 -9.95 -9.22
CA GLU A 56 -9.44 -9.99 -9.06
C GLU A 56 -9.94 -11.40 -8.74
N ARG A 57 -9.46 -12.43 -9.45
CA ARG A 57 -9.82 -13.84 -9.18
C ARG A 57 -9.34 -14.34 -7.82
N GLU A 58 -8.25 -13.79 -7.31
CA GLU A 58 -7.69 -14.09 -5.98
C GLU A 58 -8.29 -13.19 -4.88
N ASP A 59 -9.36 -12.44 -5.16
CA ASP A 59 -10.02 -11.49 -4.24
C ASP A 59 -9.06 -10.47 -3.61
N MET A 60 -7.97 -10.14 -4.30
CA MET A 60 -6.98 -9.15 -3.86
C MET A 60 -7.35 -7.73 -4.24
N ILE A 61 -8.15 -7.58 -5.31
CA ILE A 61 -8.70 -6.30 -5.79
C ILE A 61 -10.17 -6.53 -6.16
N GLU A 62 -10.96 -5.47 -6.11
CA GLU A 62 -12.36 -5.49 -6.51
C GLU A 62 -12.70 -4.27 -7.37
N THR A 63 -13.80 -4.36 -8.12
CA THR A 63 -14.35 -3.20 -8.81
C THR A 63 -15.07 -2.30 -7.80
N PHE A 64 -14.57 -1.08 -7.62
CA PHE A 64 -15.18 -0.10 -6.72
C PHE A 64 -16.33 0.62 -7.42
N SER A 65 -17.57 0.40 -6.96
CA SER A 65 -18.78 0.98 -7.57
C SER A 65 -19.23 2.30 -6.95
N SER A 66 -19.04 2.49 -5.64
CA SER A 66 -19.49 3.69 -4.93
C SER A 66 -18.90 3.75 -3.52
N GLN A 67 -18.73 4.97 -3.02
CA GLN A 67 -18.34 5.25 -1.64
C GLN A 67 -19.47 4.83 -0.69
N SER A 68 -19.17 4.06 0.36
CA SER A 68 -20.13 3.82 1.45
C SER A 68 -20.21 5.05 2.35
N ASP A 69 -21.38 5.28 2.96
CA ASP A 69 -21.60 6.40 3.89
C ASP A 69 -20.66 6.35 5.12
N GLU A 70 -20.08 5.18 5.41
CA GLU A 70 -19.15 4.95 6.53
C GLU A 70 -17.67 5.18 6.18
N SER A 71 -17.33 5.55 4.95
CA SER A 71 -15.93 5.65 4.53
C SER A 71 -15.26 6.97 4.96
N ALA A 72 -14.05 6.87 5.51
CA ALA A 72 -13.24 8.02 5.93
C ALA A 72 -12.73 8.88 4.75
N GLY A 73 -12.89 8.42 3.50
CA GLY A 73 -12.49 9.13 2.29
C GLY A 73 -12.08 8.18 1.17
N VAL A 74 -11.81 8.73 -0.01
CA VAL A 74 -11.29 8.00 -1.17
C VAL A 74 -9.85 8.40 -1.42
N TYR A 75 -8.98 7.41 -1.62
CA TYR A 75 -7.59 7.63 -1.94
C TYR A 75 -7.17 6.74 -3.12
N TYR A 76 -6.54 7.35 -4.13
CA TYR A 76 -6.20 6.65 -5.37
C TYR A 76 -4.73 6.27 -5.41
N THR A 77 -4.38 4.99 -5.33
CA THR A 77 -2.98 4.56 -5.41
C THR A 77 -2.50 4.50 -6.86
N PRO A 78 -1.51 5.30 -7.28
CA PRO A 78 -0.88 5.14 -8.58
C PRO A 78 -0.21 3.76 -8.68
N HIS A 79 -0.20 3.19 -9.87
CA HIS A 79 0.45 1.92 -10.11
C HIS A 79 1.27 1.96 -11.40
N ALA A 80 2.34 1.17 -11.45
CA ALA A 80 3.27 1.11 -12.57
C ALA A 80 3.78 -0.32 -12.79
N GLY A 81 4.08 -0.65 -14.04
CA GLY A 81 4.66 -1.93 -14.42
C GLY A 81 6.18 -1.89 -14.42
N VAL A 82 6.83 -2.81 -13.71
CA VAL A 82 8.28 -3.04 -13.80
C VAL A 82 8.53 -4.21 -14.72
N TRP A 83 9.00 -3.93 -15.94
CA TRP A 83 9.28 -4.93 -16.97
C TRP A 83 10.72 -5.45 -16.90
N LYS A 84 10.88 -6.77 -16.81
CA LYS A 84 12.16 -7.50 -16.77
C LYS A 84 12.04 -8.74 -17.65
N PRO A 85 12.26 -8.64 -18.97
CA PRO A 85 11.93 -9.71 -19.93
C PRO A 85 12.72 -11.01 -19.72
N ARG A 86 13.91 -10.93 -19.11
CA ARG A 86 14.77 -12.09 -18.81
C ARG A 86 14.36 -12.89 -17.56
N LYS A 87 13.23 -12.55 -16.92
CA LYS A 87 12.72 -13.23 -15.73
C LYS A 87 11.54 -14.14 -16.07
N ARG A 88 11.40 -15.25 -15.33
CA ARG A 88 10.25 -16.17 -15.43
C ARG A 88 8.90 -15.45 -15.33
N VAL A 89 8.82 -14.44 -14.46
CA VAL A 89 7.70 -13.50 -14.37
C VAL A 89 8.21 -12.14 -14.85
N PRO A 90 7.96 -11.76 -16.11
CA PRO A 90 8.60 -10.62 -16.75
C PRO A 90 7.97 -9.28 -16.35
N LEU A 91 6.79 -9.27 -15.74
CA LEU A 91 6.12 -8.05 -15.29
C LEU A 91 5.70 -8.15 -13.83
N ARG A 92 5.92 -7.08 -13.07
CA ARG A 92 5.32 -6.88 -11.74
C ARG A 92 4.62 -5.54 -11.71
N ILE A 93 3.42 -5.49 -11.13
CA ILE A 93 2.70 -4.24 -10.88
C ILE A 93 3.09 -3.74 -9.49
N ASN A 94 3.63 -2.54 -9.42
CA ASN A 94 3.95 -1.85 -8.17
C ASN A 94 2.88 -0.79 -7.88
N PHE A 95 2.28 -0.87 -6.69
CA PHE A 95 1.33 0.13 -6.19
C PHE A 95 2.09 1.11 -5.28
N ASP A 96 2.06 2.39 -5.64
CA ASP A 96 2.82 3.46 -4.98
C ASP A 96 2.02 4.07 -3.82
N ALA A 97 1.97 3.36 -2.68
CA ALA A 97 1.28 3.80 -1.48
C ALA A 97 1.97 4.97 -0.74
N SER A 98 3.21 5.31 -1.13
CA SER A 98 3.93 6.48 -0.60
C SER A 98 3.69 7.74 -1.43
N SER A 99 2.94 7.63 -2.53
CA SER A 99 2.58 8.78 -3.34
C SER A 99 1.81 9.81 -2.50
N LYS A 100 2.01 11.09 -2.77
CA LYS A 100 1.26 12.16 -2.08
C LYS A 100 1.28 13.43 -2.91
N LYS A 101 0.27 14.27 -2.68
CA LYS A 101 0.29 15.67 -3.15
C LYS A 101 1.40 16.43 -2.39
N ARG A 102 2.05 17.39 -3.05
CA ARG A 102 3.11 18.21 -2.43
C ARG A 102 2.56 18.90 -1.17
N GLY A 103 3.26 18.74 -0.05
CA GLY A 103 2.87 19.32 1.24
C GLY A 103 1.85 18.50 2.04
N LYS A 104 1.60 17.23 1.69
CA LYS A 104 0.68 16.34 2.41
C LYS A 104 1.37 15.06 2.89
N LEU A 105 0.73 14.36 3.82
CA LEU A 105 1.14 13.03 4.29
C LEU A 105 0.65 11.95 3.31
N PRO A 106 1.45 10.91 3.03
CA PRO A 106 1.06 9.77 2.22
C PRO A 106 0.30 8.74 3.06
N LEU A 107 -0.48 7.88 2.38
CA LEU A 107 -1.23 6.79 3.01
C LEU A 107 -0.34 5.91 3.90
N ILE A 108 0.91 5.67 3.50
CA ILE A 108 1.84 4.84 4.28
C ILE A 108 2.20 5.42 5.64
N ASP A 109 2.15 6.75 5.81
CA ASP A 109 2.44 7.41 7.09
C ASP A 109 1.20 7.43 8.01
N ASP A 110 0.00 7.24 7.44
CA ASP A 110 -1.29 7.21 8.14
C ASP A 110 -1.66 5.81 8.66
N ILE A 111 -0.96 4.76 8.19
CA ILE A 111 -1.14 3.39 8.67
C ILE A 111 -0.43 3.21 10.01
N GLU A 112 -1.15 2.69 11.01
CA GLU A 112 -0.60 2.37 12.32
C GLU A 112 0.64 1.47 12.21
N LYS A 113 1.78 1.97 12.70
CA LYS A 113 3.06 1.27 12.60
C LYS A 113 3.08 0.12 13.61
N SER A 114 2.97 -1.11 13.13
CA SER A 114 3.24 -2.29 13.95
C SER A 114 4.69 -2.29 14.44
N THR A 115 4.94 -2.87 15.61
CA THR A 115 6.30 -3.02 16.17
C THR A 115 7.25 -3.66 15.15
N SER A 116 8.35 -2.98 14.85
CA SER A 116 9.34 -3.47 13.89
C SER A 116 10.21 -4.57 14.49
N PHE A 117 10.21 -5.75 13.87
CA PHE A 117 11.15 -6.84 14.22
C PHE A 117 12.53 -6.67 13.58
N ILE A 118 12.75 -5.63 12.78
CA ILE A 118 14.04 -5.35 12.12
C ILE A 118 15.16 -5.27 13.15
N ASN A 119 14.89 -4.68 14.32
CA ASN A 119 15.87 -4.54 15.38
C ASN A 119 16.31 -5.89 15.98
N LYS A 120 15.53 -6.96 15.81
CA LYS A 120 15.87 -8.32 16.29
C LYS A 120 16.64 -9.15 15.26
N ILE A 121 16.90 -8.62 14.06
CA ILE A 121 17.67 -9.34 13.02
C ILE A 121 19.07 -9.68 13.53
N HIS A 122 19.71 -8.77 14.27
CA HIS A 122 21.03 -9.02 14.85
C HIS A 122 21.00 -10.21 15.82
N ASP A 123 20.02 -10.25 16.73
CA ASP A 123 19.87 -11.34 17.69
C ASP A 123 19.56 -12.68 16.99
N MET A 124 18.73 -12.67 15.95
CA MET A 124 18.44 -13.86 15.13
C MET A 124 19.69 -14.37 14.40
N LEU A 125 20.55 -13.48 13.90
CA LEU A 125 21.80 -13.86 13.25
C LEU A 125 22.80 -14.44 14.27
N LEU A 126 22.94 -13.81 15.44
CA LEU A 126 23.85 -14.29 16.50
C LEU A 126 23.42 -15.66 17.03
N THR A 127 22.13 -15.88 17.27
CA THR A 127 21.58 -17.17 17.70
C THR A 127 21.69 -18.23 16.61
N SER A 128 21.63 -17.85 15.33
CA SER A 128 21.85 -18.79 14.22
C SER A 128 23.28 -19.33 14.16
N GLN A 129 24.28 -18.55 14.62
CA GLN A 129 25.69 -18.98 14.63
C GLN A 129 25.97 -20.03 15.72
N THR A 130 25.22 -20.00 16.82
CA THR A 130 25.37 -20.95 17.93
C THR A 130 24.45 -22.17 17.80
N SER A 131 23.56 -22.15 16.80
CA SER A 131 22.62 -23.23 16.51
C SER A 131 23.24 -24.31 15.63
N LYS A 132 23.03 -25.59 15.96
CA LYS A 132 23.54 -26.72 15.16
C LYS A 132 22.86 -26.89 13.80
N VAL A 133 21.61 -26.41 13.68
CA VAL A 133 20.80 -26.48 12.45
C VAL A 133 19.98 -25.21 12.35
N VAL A 134 19.97 -24.60 11.15
CA VAL A 134 19.17 -23.41 10.84
C VAL A 134 18.31 -23.71 9.63
N LEU A 135 16.99 -23.53 9.77
CA LEU A 135 16.04 -23.67 8.66
C LEU A 135 15.79 -22.30 8.04
N LYS A 136 16.00 -22.22 6.72
CA LYS A 136 15.70 -21.04 5.92
C LYS A 136 14.59 -21.38 4.94
N CYS A 137 13.49 -20.66 5.00
CA CYS A 137 12.38 -20.77 4.06
C CYS A 137 12.07 -19.38 3.50
N ASP A 138 11.84 -19.30 2.20
CA ASP A 138 11.31 -18.10 1.56
C ASP A 138 9.79 -18.19 1.57
N ALA A 139 9.13 -17.16 2.08
CA ALA A 139 7.69 -17.16 2.29
C ALA A 139 7.04 -16.36 1.15
N GLU A 140 6.82 -17.04 0.03
CA GLU A 140 6.46 -16.42 -1.26
C GLU A 140 5.15 -15.60 -1.24
N ALA A 141 4.23 -15.87 -0.29
CA ALA A 141 2.89 -15.30 -0.28
C ALA A 141 2.34 -14.89 1.11
N VAL A 142 3.19 -14.62 2.11
CA VAL A 142 2.72 -14.32 3.48
C VAL A 142 1.75 -13.14 3.53
N SER A 143 1.97 -12.10 2.71
CA SER A 143 1.07 -10.93 2.68
C SER A 143 -0.32 -11.21 2.12
N LYS A 144 -0.49 -12.24 1.28
CA LYS A 144 -1.79 -12.59 0.68
C LYS A 144 -2.76 -13.22 1.68
N ASN A 145 -2.22 -13.94 2.66
CA ASN A 145 -3.02 -14.72 3.62
C ASN A 145 -3.38 -13.93 4.90
N ILE A 146 -3.11 -12.62 4.93
CA ILE A 146 -3.47 -11.75 6.04
C ILE A 146 -4.83 -11.14 5.73
N THR A 147 -5.87 -11.60 6.45
CA THR A 147 -7.20 -10.99 6.38
C THR A 147 -7.15 -9.56 6.92
N LYS A 148 -7.52 -8.59 6.09
CA LYS A 148 -7.73 -7.21 6.55
C LYS A 148 -9.11 -7.14 7.20
N THR A 149 -9.16 -7.06 8.52
CA THR A 149 -10.42 -6.77 9.23
C THR A 149 -10.85 -5.33 8.93
N PRO A 150 -12.10 -5.09 8.51
CA PRO A 150 -12.63 -3.74 8.46
C PRO A 150 -12.60 -3.16 9.88
N GLN A 151 -12.05 -1.96 10.05
CA GLN A 151 -12.10 -1.28 11.34
C GLN A 151 -13.57 -1.01 11.70
N ARG A 152 -14.07 -1.66 12.75
CA ARG A 152 -15.31 -1.26 13.43
C ARG A 152 -14.98 -0.06 14.31
N SER A 153 -15.54 1.10 14.00
CA SER A 153 -15.54 2.24 14.93
C SER A 153 -16.58 1.98 16.04
N SER A 154 -16.10 1.98 17.27
CA SER A 154 -16.91 2.12 18.49
C SER A 154 -17.31 3.58 18.71
#